data_AF-A0A078B1E9-F1
#
_entry.id   AF-A0A078B1E9-F1
#
_cell.length_a   1.000
_cell.length_b   1.000
_cell.length_c   1.000
_cell.angle_alpha   90.00
_cell.angle_beta   90.00
_cell.angle_gamma   90.00
#
_symmetry.space_group_name_H-M   'P 1'
#
loop_
_entity.id
_entity.type
_entity.pdbx_description
1 polymer ?
#
loop_
_entity_poly.entity_id
_entity_poly.type
_entity_poly.pdbx_seq_one_letter_code
_entity_poly.pdbx_strand_id
1 'polypeptide(L)'
;MNSSKTQAVTGVIEPLYLDCTVPWPICFYADSIVQCQTGINQFNEKKIIDLSIGDIVRAYDFGKRAICETAVTGITKHQNENGFVRLIKMFFQDSEGNEKAFQLSGGHYTFLIREKQPIFVLSQDVQNGDQLVNTTSKGEHKVQVTRVESTFVSVNEIVSVKTETRTMVVDNIVASTLARESENELQDVSGYYLD
;
A
#
# COMPACT_ATOMS: atom_id res chain seq x y z
N MET A 1 -22.68 58.07 -19.26
CA MET A 1 -21.45 57.24 -19.40
C MET A 1 -21.39 56.32 -18.19
N ASN A 2 -21.85 55.08 -18.32
CA ASN A 2 -21.89 54.11 -17.23
C ASN A 2 -20.60 53.29 -17.23
N SER A 3 -19.77 53.51 -16.22
CA SER A 3 -18.57 52.71 -15.92
C SER A 3 -18.99 51.32 -15.46
N SER A 4 -18.84 50.31 -16.32
CA SER A 4 -18.84 48.91 -15.92
C SER A 4 -17.61 48.65 -15.05
N LYS A 5 -17.83 48.38 -13.76
CA LYS A 5 -16.79 47.87 -12.86
C LYS A 5 -16.67 46.37 -13.09
N THR A 6 -15.56 45.94 -13.68
CA THR A 6 -15.16 44.53 -13.69
C THR A 6 -14.87 44.11 -12.25
N GLN A 7 -15.76 43.33 -11.65
CA GLN A 7 -15.46 42.62 -10.41
C GLN A 7 -14.52 41.46 -10.76
N ALA A 8 -13.30 41.51 -10.24
CA ALA A 8 -12.42 40.35 -10.23
C ALA A 8 -13.05 39.30 -9.31
N VAL A 9 -13.55 38.21 -9.91
CA VAL A 9 -13.95 37.02 -9.17
C VAL A 9 -12.65 36.36 -8.71
N THR A 10 -12.24 36.63 -7.47
CA THR A 10 -11.23 35.84 -6.77
C THR A 10 -11.86 34.50 -6.41
N GLY A 11 -12.03 33.64 -7.41
CA GLY A 11 -12.34 32.25 -7.19
C GLY A 11 -11.14 31.60 -6.54
N VAL A 12 -11.24 31.29 -5.25
CA VAL A 12 -10.41 30.26 -4.65
C VAL A 12 -10.72 29.00 -5.48
N ILE A 13 -9.76 28.52 -6.26
CA ILE A 13 -9.85 27.17 -6.82
C ILE A 13 -9.63 26.26 -5.61
N GLU A 14 -10.71 25.98 -4.88
CA GLU A 14 -10.68 24.88 -3.93
C GLU A 14 -10.35 23.63 -4.75
N PRO A 15 -9.32 22.85 -4.40
CA PRO A 15 -9.06 21.60 -5.09
C PRO A 15 -10.37 20.82 -5.03
N LEU A 16 -10.85 20.38 -6.19
CA LEU A 16 -12.03 19.55 -6.28
C LEU A 16 -11.67 18.24 -5.58
N TYR A 17 -11.93 18.17 -4.27
CA TYR A 17 -12.00 16.90 -3.56
C TYR A 17 -13.20 16.22 -4.18
N LEU A 18 -12.97 15.42 -5.22
CA LEU A 18 -14.01 14.51 -5.66
C LEU A 18 -14.35 13.68 -4.43
N ASP A 19 -15.57 13.90 -3.95
CA ASP A 19 -16.29 13.01 -3.06
C ASP A 19 -16.47 11.71 -3.84
N CYS A 20 -15.40 10.92 -3.88
CA CYS A 20 -15.25 9.80 -4.78
C CYS A 20 -16.08 8.65 -4.24
N THR A 21 -17.31 8.62 -4.72
CA THR A 21 -18.21 7.46 -4.81
C THR A 21 -17.62 6.32 -5.68
N VAL A 22 -16.36 6.42 -6.10
CA VAL A 22 -15.63 5.38 -6.84
C VAL A 22 -14.77 4.58 -5.84
N PRO A 23 -14.83 3.24 -5.82
CA PRO A 23 -13.87 2.41 -5.11
C PRO A 23 -12.45 2.78 -5.56
N TRP A 24 -11.69 3.51 -4.74
CA TRP A 24 -10.33 3.88 -5.12
C TRP A 24 -9.48 2.61 -5.34
N PRO A 25 -8.61 2.60 -6.36
CA PRO A 25 -7.85 1.42 -6.73
C PRO A 25 -6.92 0.98 -5.59
N ILE A 26 -6.69 -0.32 -5.46
CA ILE A 26 -5.63 -0.89 -4.60
C ILE A 26 -4.28 -0.41 -5.13
N CYS A 27 -3.67 0.51 -4.39
CA CYS A 27 -2.43 1.17 -4.79
C CYS A 27 -1.47 1.35 -3.62
N PHE A 28 -0.20 1.38 -3.99
CA PHE A 28 0.92 1.77 -3.14
C PHE A 28 1.33 3.20 -3.44
N TYR A 29 1.99 3.85 -2.48
CA TYR A 29 2.71 5.09 -2.75
C TYR A 29 3.88 4.81 -3.73
N ALA A 30 4.05 5.68 -4.73
CA ALA A 30 5.03 5.51 -5.80
C ALA A 30 6.48 5.38 -5.29
N ASP A 31 6.79 6.10 -4.22
CA ASP A 31 8.11 6.17 -3.62
C ASP A 31 8.37 5.11 -2.54
N SER A 32 7.38 4.26 -2.23
CA SER A 32 7.59 3.09 -1.38
C SER A 32 8.61 2.13 -2.00
N ILE A 33 9.34 1.42 -1.14
CA ILE A 33 10.49 0.61 -1.52
C ILE A 33 10.14 -0.87 -1.50
N VAL A 34 10.63 -1.61 -2.49
CA VAL A 34 10.59 -3.07 -2.53
C VAL A 34 11.98 -3.64 -2.72
N GLN A 35 12.17 -4.90 -2.29
CA GLN A 35 13.38 -5.65 -2.59
C GLN A 35 13.19 -6.43 -3.89
N CYS A 36 13.90 -6.02 -4.94
CA CYS A 36 13.88 -6.62 -6.27
C CYS A 36 15.15 -7.44 -6.52
N GLN A 37 15.01 -8.64 -7.07
CA GLN A 37 16.13 -9.52 -7.39
C GLN A 37 16.95 -8.95 -8.55
N THR A 38 18.27 -8.90 -8.39
CA THR A 38 19.23 -8.43 -9.40
C THR A 38 20.22 -9.51 -9.84
N GLY A 39 20.21 -10.66 -9.16
CA GLY A 39 21.03 -11.82 -9.47
C GLY A 39 20.64 -12.99 -8.57
N ILE A 40 21.34 -14.12 -8.68
CA ILE A 40 21.08 -15.30 -7.85
C ILE A 40 21.28 -14.91 -6.37
N ASN A 41 20.19 -14.95 -5.60
CA ASN A 41 20.15 -14.57 -4.18
C ASN A 41 20.61 -13.13 -3.88
N GLN A 42 20.57 -12.21 -4.86
CA GLN A 42 20.93 -10.80 -4.68
C GLN A 42 19.69 -9.92 -4.85
N PHE A 43 19.46 -9.03 -3.89
CA PHE A 43 18.33 -8.11 -3.87
C PHE A 43 18.82 -6.68 -3.70
N ASN A 44 18.26 -5.77 -4.50
CA ASN A 44 18.44 -4.34 -4.33
C ASN A 44 17.10 -3.68 -4.03
N GLU A 45 17.17 -2.55 -3.35
CA GLU A 45 16.03 -1.67 -3.14
C GLU A 45 15.64 -1.00 -4.46
N LYS A 46 14.34 -0.97 -4.74
CA LYS A 46 13.76 -0.33 -5.91
C LYS A 46 12.48 0.36 -5.50
N LYS A 47 12.24 1.58 -5.99
CA LYS A 47 10.94 2.25 -5.79
C LYS A 47 9.86 1.51 -6.56
N ILE A 48 8.65 1.49 -6.03
CA ILE A 48 7.51 0.87 -6.70
C ILE A 48 7.25 1.48 -8.08
N ILE A 49 7.43 2.80 -8.24
CA ILE A 49 7.25 3.47 -9.53
C ILE A 49 8.21 2.99 -10.62
N ASP A 50 9.36 2.44 -10.23
CA ASP A 50 10.39 1.97 -11.16
C ASP A 50 10.22 0.48 -11.51
N LEU A 51 9.31 -0.23 -10.84
CA LEU A 51 9.04 -1.63 -11.12
C LEU A 51 8.64 -1.86 -12.59
N SER A 52 8.98 -3.03 -13.09
CA SER A 52 8.64 -3.53 -14.42
C SER A 52 8.02 -4.91 -14.32
N ILE A 53 7.16 -5.25 -15.28
CA ILE A 53 6.62 -6.61 -15.41
C ILE A 53 7.78 -7.57 -15.63
N GLY A 54 7.80 -8.68 -14.88
CA GLY A 54 8.89 -9.66 -14.86
C GLY A 54 9.94 -9.42 -13.78
N ASP A 55 9.93 -8.26 -13.10
CA ASP A 55 10.76 -8.07 -11.91
C ASP A 55 10.38 -9.12 -10.85
N ILE A 56 11.39 -9.76 -10.24
CA ILE A 56 11.19 -10.70 -9.14
C ILE A 56 11.32 -9.93 -7.82
N VAL A 57 10.28 -9.95 -7.01
CA VAL A 57 10.20 -9.22 -5.74
C VAL A 57 10.01 -10.16 -4.56
N ARG A 58 10.37 -9.68 -3.36
CA ARG A 58 10.00 -10.35 -2.11
C ARG A 58 8.49 -10.31 -1.92
N ALA A 59 7.95 -11.43 -1.51
CA ALA A 59 6.53 -11.60 -1.18
C ALA A 59 6.38 -12.53 0.04
N TYR A 60 5.14 -12.75 0.46
CA TYR A 60 4.81 -13.64 1.55
C TYR A 60 3.77 -14.66 1.10
N ASP A 61 4.11 -15.94 1.24
CA ASP A 61 3.18 -17.04 0.98
C ASP A 61 2.44 -17.36 2.29
N PHE A 62 1.16 -16.98 2.36
CA PHE A 62 0.31 -17.26 3.52
C PHE A 62 0.12 -18.76 3.78
N GLY A 63 0.12 -19.58 2.72
CA GLY A 63 -0.02 -21.03 2.83
C GLY A 63 1.22 -21.70 3.41
N LYS A 64 2.40 -21.22 3.04
CA LYS A 64 3.68 -21.70 3.58
C LYS A 64 4.15 -20.97 4.84
N ARG A 65 3.51 -19.86 5.20
CA ARG A 65 3.91 -18.93 6.27
C ARG A 65 5.39 -18.55 6.18
N ALA A 66 5.81 -18.15 4.98
CA ALA A 66 7.20 -17.83 4.71
C ALA A 66 7.36 -16.77 3.62
N ILE A 67 8.43 -15.98 3.74
CA ILE A 67 8.92 -15.14 2.65
C ILE A 67 9.27 -15.99 1.44
N CYS A 68 8.80 -15.54 0.29
CA CYS A 68 9.07 -16.14 -1.01
C CYS A 68 9.48 -15.07 -2.02
N GLU A 69 9.76 -15.52 -3.24
CA GLU A 69 10.03 -14.70 -4.40
C GLU A 69 8.84 -14.85 -5.36
N THR A 70 8.41 -13.76 -5.97
CA THR A 70 7.31 -13.77 -6.94
C THR A 70 7.58 -12.80 -8.08
N ALA A 71 7.09 -13.12 -9.27
CA ALA A 71 7.15 -12.22 -10.41
C ALA A 71 6.06 -11.14 -10.33
N VAL A 72 6.41 -9.91 -10.69
CA VAL A 72 5.46 -8.86 -11.00
C VAL A 72 4.80 -9.17 -12.35
N THR A 73 3.48 -9.35 -12.34
CA THR A 73 2.70 -9.75 -13.51
C THR A 73 1.89 -8.61 -14.12
N GLY A 74 1.72 -7.51 -13.39
CA GLY A 74 0.99 -6.34 -13.87
C GLY A 74 1.34 -5.08 -13.11
N ILE A 75 1.37 -3.96 -13.82
CA ILE A 75 1.63 -2.63 -13.25
C ILE A 75 0.65 -1.65 -13.89
N THR A 76 -0.05 -0.89 -13.06
CA THR A 76 -0.88 0.24 -13.51
C THR A 76 -0.36 1.51 -12.85
N LYS A 77 0.20 2.40 -13.67
CA LYS A 77 0.55 3.76 -13.28
C LYS A 77 -0.65 4.65 -13.59
N HIS A 78 -1.14 5.36 -12.58
CA HIS A 78 -2.30 6.22 -12.72
C HIS A 78 -1.84 7.58 -13.26
N GLN A 79 -2.55 8.10 -14.27
CA GLN A 79 -2.26 9.40 -14.88
C GLN A 79 -3.52 10.26 -14.84
N ASN A 80 -3.51 11.33 -14.05
CA ASN A 80 -4.54 12.38 -14.08
C ASN A 80 -3.97 13.65 -13.43
N GLU A 81 -3.92 14.75 -14.18
CA GLU A 81 -3.26 16.00 -13.76
C GLU A 81 -3.93 16.67 -12.55
N ASN A 82 -5.21 16.37 -12.26
CA ASN A 82 -5.98 17.04 -11.21
C ASN A 82 -6.60 16.07 -10.18
N GLY A 83 -6.23 14.79 -10.19
CA GLY A 83 -6.74 13.80 -9.25
C GLY A 83 -5.90 13.69 -7.99
N PHE A 84 -6.55 13.54 -6.83
CA PHE A 84 -5.90 13.22 -5.56
C PHE A 84 -6.43 11.92 -4.99
N VAL A 85 -5.57 11.14 -4.34
CA VAL A 85 -5.93 9.90 -3.64
C VAL A 85 -5.60 10.03 -2.17
N ARG A 86 -6.54 9.60 -1.32
CA ARG A 86 -6.29 9.46 0.12
C ARG A 86 -5.41 8.24 0.37
N LEU A 87 -4.20 8.47 0.85
CA LEU A 87 -3.35 7.44 1.41
C LEU A 87 -3.54 7.36 2.92
N ILE A 88 -3.46 6.15 3.43
CA ILE A 88 -3.35 5.84 4.85
C ILE A 88 -1.89 5.57 5.15
N LYS A 89 -1.35 6.32 6.11
CA LYS A 89 0.02 6.22 6.57
C LYS A 89 0.02 5.58 7.95
N MET A 90 0.59 4.39 8.03
CA MET A 90 0.73 3.62 9.26
C MET A 90 2.15 3.78 9.78
N PHE A 91 2.29 4.36 10.96
CA PHE A 91 3.58 4.52 11.64
C PHE A 91 3.81 3.36 12.60
N PHE A 92 5.05 2.89 12.68
CA PHE A 92 5.48 1.82 13.58
C PHE A 92 6.96 2.00 13.94
N GLN A 93 7.43 1.28 14.95
CA GLN A 93 8.87 1.18 15.24
C GLN A 93 9.43 -0.11 14.65
N ASP A 94 10.57 -0.01 13.97
CA ASP A 94 11.32 -1.19 13.54
C ASP A 94 12.04 -1.87 14.72
N SER A 95 12.76 -2.97 14.45
CA SER A 95 13.49 -3.72 15.47
C SER A 95 14.68 -2.96 16.06
N GLU A 96 15.08 -1.84 15.46
CA GLU A 96 16.12 -0.94 15.93
C GLU A 96 15.54 0.25 16.72
N GLY A 97 14.20 0.34 16.80
CA GLY A 97 13.50 1.42 17.49
C GLY A 97 13.31 2.69 16.66
N ASN A 98 13.63 2.67 15.36
CA ASN A 98 13.41 3.81 14.48
C ASN A 98 11.94 3.88 14.06
N GLU A 99 11.37 5.08 14.04
CA GLU A 99 10.04 5.29 13.45
C GLU A 99 10.11 5.09 11.94
N LYS A 100 9.21 4.26 11.42
CA LYS A 100 8.99 3.98 10.00
C LYS A 100 7.54 4.24 9.66
N ALA A 101 7.27 4.40 8.37
CA ALA A 101 5.93 4.57 7.85
C ALA A 101 5.70 3.69 6.64
N PHE A 102 4.50 3.13 6.56
CA PHE A 102 4.02 2.35 5.44
C PHE A 102 2.74 2.99 4.89
N GLN A 103 2.65 3.15 3.56
CA GLN A 103 1.65 4.01 2.92
C GLN A 103 0.93 3.32 1.77
N LEU A 104 -0.40 3.24 1.87
CA LEU A 104 -1.29 2.56 0.92
C LEU A 104 -2.55 3.39 0.68
N SER A 105 -3.26 3.16 -0.43
CA SER A 105 -4.59 3.76 -0.63
C SER A 105 -5.59 3.23 0.41
N GLY A 106 -6.57 4.05 0.81
CA GLY A 106 -7.56 3.64 1.83
C GLY A 106 -8.35 2.36 1.49
N GLY A 107 -8.58 2.10 0.20
CA GLY A 107 -9.25 0.89 -0.30
C GLY A 107 -8.34 -0.33 -0.46
N HIS A 108 -7.07 -0.24 -0.08
CA HIS A 108 -6.09 -1.32 -0.18
C HIS A 108 -6.24 -2.31 0.99
N TYR A 109 -6.23 -3.62 0.72
CA TYR A 109 -6.20 -4.64 1.78
C TYR A 109 -4.85 -4.74 2.49
N THR A 110 -4.84 -4.40 3.77
CA THR A 110 -3.69 -4.58 4.66
C THR A 110 -3.83 -5.90 5.40
N PHE A 111 -2.77 -6.73 5.35
CA PHE A 111 -2.66 -7.90 6.20
C PHE A 111 -2.23 -7.48 7.61
N LEU A 112 -3.02 -7.88 8.60
CA LEU A 112 -2.77 -7.57 10.00
C LEU A 112 -2.87 -8.82 10.86
N ILE A 113 -2.32 -8.73 12.07
CA ILE A 113 -2.61 -9.63 13.17
C ILE A 113 -3.33 -8.84 14.25
N ARG A 114 -4.60 -9.17 14.50
CA ARG A 114 -5.43 -8.57 15.54
C ARG A 114 -5.90 -9.67 16.47
N GLU A 115 -5.69 -9.52 17.77
CA GLU A 115 -6.07 -10.54 18.77
C GLU A 115 -5.53 -11.95 18.44
N LYS A 116 -4.30 -12.02 17.92
CA LYS A 116 -3.61 -13.23 17.44
C LYS A 116 -4.21 -13.87 16.18
N GLN A 117 -5.25 -13.28 15.59
CA GLN A 117 -5.84 -13.76 14.34
C GLN A 117 -5.28 -12.97 13.15
N PRO A 118 -4.79 -13.64 12.11
CA PRO A 118 -4.46 -12.98 10.86
C PRO A 118 -5.74 -12.57 10.13
N ILE A 119 -5.81 -11.31 9.70
CA ILE A 119 -6.97 -10.74 9.02
C ILE A 119 -6.53 -9.82 7.88
N PHE A 120 -7.39 -9.67 6.88
CA PHE A 120 -7.29 -8.59 5.91
C PHE A 120 -8.35 -7.55 6.22
N VAL A 121 -7.93 -6.29 6.31
CA VAL A 121 -8.83 -5.14 6.46
C VAL A 121 -8.50 -4.13 5.38
N LEU A 122 -9.46 -3.27 5.04
CA LEU A 122 -9.13 -2.10 4.23
C LEU A 122 -8.17 -1.20 5.03
N SER A 123 -7.23 -0.57 4.35
CA SER A 123 -6.21 0.27 4.98
C SER A 123 -6.84 1.40 5.80
N GLN A 124 -7.99 1.92 5.37
CA GLN A 124 -8.74 2.93 6.10
C GLN A 124 -9.30 2.46 7.46
N ASP A 125 -9.40 1.15 7.68
CA ASP A 125 -9.93 0.52 8.89
C ASP A 125 -8.82 0.02 9.84
N VAL A 126 -7.55 0.28 9.49
CA VAL A 126 -6.40 0.01 10.37
C VAL A 126 -6.44 0.96 11.56
N GLN A 127 -6.12 0.44 12.74
CA GLN A 127 -6.18 1.17 14.01
C GLN A 127 -4.84 1.14 14.74
N ASN A 128 -4.64 2.11 15.64
CA ASN A 128 -3.52 2.06 16.57
C ASN A 128 -3.61 0.77 17.41
N GLY A 129 -2.49 0.08 17.55
CA GLY A 129 -2.40 -1.18 18.26
C GLY A 129 -2.46 -2.42 17.37
N ASP A 130 -2.94 -2.29 16.13
CA ASP A 130 -2.87 -3.38 15.14
C ASP A 130 -1.43 -3.79 14.87
N GLN A 131 -1.22 -5.07 14.52
CA GLN A 131 0.11 -5.58 14.24
C GLN A 131 0.29 -5.85 12.75
N LEU A 132 1.33 -5.28 12.16
CA LEU A 132 1.79 -5.56 10.80
C LEU A 132 2.84 -6.68 10.82
N VAL A 133 3.00 -7.39 9.71
CA VAL A 133 4.13 -8.30 9.51
C VAL A 133 5.26 -7.54 8.83
N ASN A 134 6.33 -7.30 9.60
CA ASN A 134 7.57 -6.69 9.15
C ASN A 134 8.59 -7.78 8.83
N THR A 135 9.26 -7.67 7.69
CA THR A 135 10.20 -8.65 7.17
C THR A 135 11.58 -8.02 7.13
N THR A 136 12.54 -8.62 7.82
CA THR A 136 13.92 -8.14 7.88
C THR A 136 14.88 -9.24 7.45
N SER A 137 16.18 -8.93 7.37
CA SER A 137 17.21 -9.96 7.17
C SER A 137 17.25 -11.04 8.26
N LYS A 138 16.64 -10.77 9.44
CA LYS A 138 16.52 -11.71 10.56
C LYS A 138 15.24 -12.56 10.50
N GLY A 139 14.38 -12.34 9.51
CA GLY A 139 13.09 -13.01 9.35
C GLY A 139 11.90 -12.08 9.61
N GLU A 140 10.76 -12.70 9.89
CA GLU A 140 9.48 -12.03 10.08
C GLU A 140 9.25 -11.67 11.55
N HIS A 141 8.78 -10.45 11.78
CA HIS A 141 8.48 -9.91 13.10
C HIS A 141 7.16 -9.15 13.07
N LYS A 142 6.45 -9.17 14.19
CA LYS A 142 5.24 -8.36 14.36
C LYS A 142 5.66 -6.98 14.84
N VAL A 143 5.22 -5.94 14.14
CA VAL A 143 5.39 -4.54 14.58
C VAL A 143 4.03 -3.93 14.86
N GLN A 144 3.94 -3.13 15.91
CA GLN A 144 2.69 -2.50 16.29
C GLN A 144 2.55 -1.14 15.59
N VAL A 145 1.37 -0.89 15.02
CA VAL A 145 1.00 0.43 14.52
C VAL A 145 0.82 1.37 15.72
N THR A 146 1.64 2.40 15.80
CA THR A 146 1.64 3.38 16.89
C THR A 146 0.76 4.59 16.59
N ARG A 147 0.61 4.91 15.30
CA ARG A 147 -0.15 6.05 14.81
C ARG A 147 -0.63 5.79 13.38
N VAL A 148 -1.86 6.17 13.09
CA VAL A 148 -2.44 6.17 11.74
C VAL A 148 -2.78 7.60 11.35
N GLU A 149 -2.31 8.02 10.18
CA GLU A 149 -2.64 9.31 9.58
C GLU A 149 -3.21 9.11 8.17
N SER A 150 -3.86 10.14 7.65
CA SER A 150 -4.23 10.16 6.24
C SER A 150 -3.70 11.41 5.55
N THR A 151 -3.17 11.22 4.35
CA THR A 151 -2.68 12.29 3.48
C THR A 151 -3.33 12.18 2.11
N PHE A 152 -3.43 13.29 1.39
CA PHE A 152 -3.86 13.30 0.00
C PHE A 152 -2.63 13.52 -0.88
N VAL A 153 -2.40 12.61 -1.82
CA VAL A 153 -1.31 12.69 -2.80
C VAL A 153 -1.90 12.80 -4.20
N SER A 154 -1.13 13.31 -5.16
CA SER A 154 -1.56 13.26 -6.54
C SER A 154 -1.73 11.80 -6.99
N VAL A 155 -2.72 11.53 -7.83
CA VAL A 155 -2.87 10.21 -8.49
C VAL A 155 -1.60 9.78 -9.25
N ASN A 156 -0.74 10.71 -9.66
CA ASN A 156 0.52 10.39 -10.34
C ASN A 156 1.58 9.81 -9.37
N GLU A 157 1.33 9.89 -8.06
CA GLU A 157 2.19 9.40 -6.99
C GLU A 157 1.72 8.05 -6.43
N ILE A 158 0.86 7.32 -7.17
CA ILE A 158 0.40 5.99 -6.78
C ILE A 158 0.57 4.98 -7.91
N VAL A 159 0.75 3.72 -7.52
CA VAL A 159 0.93 2.60 -8.46
C VAL A 159 0.17 1.38 -7.95
N SER A 160 -0.57 0.73 -8.84
CA SER A 160 -1.09 -0.61 -8.58
C SER A 160 -0.12 -1.64 -9.14
N VAL A 161 0.21 -2.65 -8.35
CA VAL A 161 1.07 -3.76 -8.74
C VAL A 161 0.28 -5.05 -8.57
N LYS A 162 0.52 -6.03 -9.45
CA LYS A 162 0.03 -7.41 -9.33
C LYS A 162 1.21 -8.36 -9.32
N THR A 163 1.17 -9.36 -8.44
CA THR A 163 2.15 -10.46 -8.37
C THR A 163 1.44 -11.81 -8.47
N GLU A 164 2.19 -12.87 -8.77
CA GLU A 164 1.63 -14.24 -8.85
C GLU A 164 1.13 -14.74 -7.49
N THR A 165 1.87 -14.43 -6.42
CA THR A 165 1.48 -14.80 -5.04
C THR A 165 0.43 -13.89 -4.44
N ARG A 166 0.01 -12.84 -5.17
CA ARG A 166 -0.99 -11.84 -4.75
C ARG A 166 -0.58 -11.04 -3.51
N THR A 167 0.71 -11.06 -3.20
CA THR A 167 1.34 -10.36 -2.08
C THR A 167 2.67 -9.77 -2.51
N MET A 168 3.14 -8.77 -1.78
CA MET A 168 4.45 -8.18 -1.95
C MET A 168 4.93 -7.61 -0.62
N VAL A 169 6.24 -7.60 -0.40
CA VAL A 169 6.86 -6.89 0.71
C VAL A 169 7.19 -5.47 0.27
N VAL A 170 6.60 -4.48 0.94
CA VAL A 170 6.71 -3.06 0.63
C VAL A 170 7.05 -2.29 1.89
N ASP A 171 8.11 -1.48 1.87
CA ASP A 171 8.65 -0.79 3.04
C ASP A 171 8.90 -1.76 4.22
N ASN A 172 9.34 -2.97 3.87
CA ASN A 172 9.49 -4.14 4.75
C ASN A 172 8.18 -4.71 5.34
N ILE A 173 7.02 -4.22 4.94
CA ILE A 173 5.72 -4.73 5.40
C ILE A 173 5.07 -5.63 4.35
N VAL A 174 4.50 -6.76 4.80
CA VAL A 174 3.70 -7.62 3.92
C VAL A 174 2.40 -6.92 3.53
N ALA A 175 2.18 -6.79 2.23
CA ALA A 175 1.01 -6.14 1.66
C ALA A 175 0.32 -7.04 0.63
N SER A 176 -1.00 -6.87 0.48
CA SER A 176 -1.74 -7.52 -0.59
C SER A 176 -1.43 -6.85 -1.92
N THR A 177 -1.60 -7.58 -3.02
CA THR A 177 -1.70 -6.99 -4.37
C THR A 177 -3.05 -7.31 -5.02
N LEU A 178 -4.02 -7.77 -4.23
CA LEU A 178 -5.35 -8.16 -4.71
C LEU A 178 -6.19 -6.94 -5.05
N ALA A 179 -6.89 -6.99 -6.18
CA ALA A 179 -7.91 -6.01 -6.52
C ALA A 179 -9.23 -6.31 -5.78
N ARG A 180 -10.10 -5.30 -5.62
CA ARG A 180 -11.38 -5.41 -4.90
C ARG A 180 -12.32 -6.47 -5.51
N GLU A 181 -12.17 -6.73 -6.81
CA GLU A 181 -12.89 -7.78 -7.54
C GLU A 181 -12.58 -9.21 -7.03
N SER A 182 -11.54 -9.37 -6.20
CA SER A 182 -11.14 -10.62 -5.54
C SER A 182 -11.65 -10.77 -4.10
N GLU A 183 -12.64 -9.96 -3.65
CA GLU A 183 -13.20 -10.01 -2.28
C GLU A 183 -13.65 -11.42 -1.85
N ASN A 184 -14.16 -12.24 -2.79
CA ASN A 184 -14.54 -13.64 -2.51
C ASN A 184 -13.34 -14.57 -2.27
N GLU A 185 -12.14 -14.22 -2.76
CA GLU A 185 -10.92 -15.02 -2.61
C GLU A 185 -10.16 -14.70 -1.31
N LEU A 186 -10.41 -13.54 -0.70
CA LEU A 186 -9.86 -13.16 0.62
C LEU A 186 -10.49 -13.96 1.77
N GLN A 187 -11.71 -14.48 1.58
CA GLN A 187 -12.38 -15.33 2.56
C GLN A 187 -11.68 -16.69 2.74
N ASP A 188 -10.92 -17.14 1.74
CA ASP A 188 -10.20 -18.43 1.77
C ASP A 188 -8.90 -18.35 2.60
N VAL A 189 -8.49 -17.15 3.05
CA VAL A 189 -7.35 -16.97 3.96
C VAL A 189 -7.77 -17.06 5.44
N SER A 190 -9.07 -17.18 5.72
CA SER A 190 -9.60 -17.37 7.08
C SER A 190 -9.30 -18.75 7.70
N GLY A 191 -8.73 -19.68 6.91
CA GLY A 191 -8.30 -21.00 7.38
C GLY A 191 -6.88 -21.06 7.99
N TYR A 192 -6.11 -19.97 7.95
CA TYR A 192 -4.71 -19.98 8.41
C TYR A 192 -4.60 -19.48 9.85
N TYR A 193 -4.95 -20.32 10.82
CA TYR A 193 -4.71 -20.02 12.23
C TYR A 193 -3.20 -19.93 12.51
N LEU A 194 -2.77 -18.84 13.15
CA LEU A 194 -1.44 -18.72 13.72
C LEU A 194 -1.45 -19.47 15.06
N ASP A 195 -0.87 -20.68 15.10
CA ASP A 195 -0.38 -21.27 16.35
C ASP A 195 0.62 -20.32 17.05
#